data_AF-A0A3N5GXS3-F1
#
_entry.id   AF-A0A3N5GXS3-F1
#
_cell.length_a   1.000
_cell.length_b   1.000
_cell.length_c   1.000
_cell.angle_alpha   90.00
_cell.angle_beta   90.00
_cell.angle_gamma   90.00
#
_symmetry.space_group_name_H-M   'P 1'
#
loop_
_entity.id
_entity.type
_entity.pdbx_description
1 polymer ?
#
loop_
_entity_poly.entity_id
_entity_poly.type
_entity_poly.pdbx_seq_one_letter_code
_entity_poly.pdbx_strand_id
1 'polypeptide(L)'
;GIHAGGLRYHGMAPSLSALYDAGLVDAVAVNQLATFEAAIMFTRTEGFLPAPESAHAVRAAIDEALAAKATGEKKVILFNLSGHGHFDMMAYQAYLNGELVDYEYPLEAVEAAMQDLPQVALPA
;
A
#
# COMPACT_ATOMS: atom_id res chain seq x y z
N GLY A 1 -14.86 -9.20 -1.58
CA GLY A 1 -14.79 -8.16 -0.54
C GLY A 1 -14.43 -6.86 -1.21
N ILE A 2 -14.72 -5.70 -0.59
CA ILE A 2 -14.48 -4.38 -1.20
C ILE A 2 -12.98 -4.11 -1.39
N HIS A 3 -12.12 -4.72 -0.57
CA HIS A 3 -10.66 -4.58 -0.63
C HIS A 3 -9.97 -5.88 -1.06
N ALA A 4 -9.16 -5.80 -2.12
CA ALA A 4 -8.42 -6.93 -2.69
C ALA A 4 -6.90 -6.73 -2.69
N GLY A 5 -6.40 -5.58 -2.20
CA GLY A 5 -4.97 -5.25 -2.17
C GLY A 5 -4.15 -5.93 -1.07
N GLY A 6 -4.77 -6.71 -0.19
CA GLY A 6 -4.08 -7.27 0.97
C GLY A 6 -3.81 -6.22 2.06
N LEU A 7 -2.72 -6.38 2.82
CA LEU A 7 -2.28 -5.47 3.90
C LEU A 7 -3.39 -5.09 4.90
N ARG A 8 -4.21 -6.06 5.30
CA ARG A 8 -5.41 -5.84 6.14
C ARG A 8 -5.13 -5.76 7.64
N TYR A 9 -3.88 -5.91 8.05
CA TYR A 9 -3.53 -5.85 9.46
C TYR A 9 -3.59 -4.40 9.97
N HIS A 10 -4.19 -4.19 11.14
CA HIS A 10 -4.52 -2.86 11.64
C HIS A 10 -3.36 -2.13 12.34
N GLY A 11 -2.24 -2.82 12.57
CA GLY A 11 -1.10 -2.30 13.32
C GLY A 11 0.22 -2.43 12.56
N MET A 12 1.28 -1.92 13.16
CA MET A 12 2.64 -2.08 12.66
C MET A 12 3.55 -2.66 13.75
N ALA A 13 4.65 -3.31 13.35
CA ALA A 13 5.64 -3.80 14.29
C ALA A 13 6.18 -2.63 15.15
N PRO A 14 6.30 -2.78 16.49
CA PRO A 14 6.71 -1.69 17.37
C PRO A 14 8.05 -1.05 17.00
N SER A 15 8.99 -1.85 16.50
CA SER A 15 10.27 -1.34 16.02
C SER A 15 10.13 -0.43 14.79
N LEU A 16 9.22 -0.73 13.85
CA LEU A 16 9.00 0.14 12.70
C LEU A 16 8.25 1.42 13.11
N SER A 17 7.26 1.32 14.00
CA SER A 17 6.59 2.49 14.58
C SER A 17 7.59 3.44 15.23
N ALA A 18 8.52 2.91 16.02
CA ALA A 18 9.57 3.72 16.65
C ALA A 18 10.50 4.40 15.63
N LEU A 19 10.83 3.75 14.50
CA LEU A 19 11.62 4.38 13.43
C LEU A 19 10.85 5.50 12.73
N TYR A 20 9.55 5.32 12.52
CA TYR A 20 8.68 6.34 11.92
C TYR A 20 8.55 7.56 12.86
N ASP A 21 8.25 7.34 14.14
CA ASP A 21 8.13 8.40 15.14
C ASP A 21 9.45 9.17 15.33
N ALA A 22 10.59 8.49 15.12
CA ALA A 22 11.92 9.10 15.15
C ALA A 22 12.28 9.86 13.85
N GLY A 23 11.43 9.85 12.83
CA GLY A 23 11.68 10.50 11.54
C GLY A 23 12.75 9.81 10.69
N LEU A 24 13.00 8.52 10.92
CA LEU A 24 14.02 7.73 10.19
C LEU A 24 13.45 7.01 8.97
N VAL A 25 12.13 6.87 8.88
CA VAL A 25 11.42 6.30 7.74
C VAL A 25 10.16 7.10 7.47
N ASP A 26 9.83 7.27 6.19
CA ASP A 26 8.56 7.85 5.76
C ASP A 26 7.51 6.75 5.56
N ALA A 27 6.25 7.11 5.76
CA ALA A 27 5.11 6.23 5.48
C ALA A 27 4.31 6.76 4.30
N VAL A 28 3.97 5.86 3.38
CA VAL A 28 3.13 6.16 2.22
C VAL A 28 1.96 5.18 2.18
N ALA A 29 0.78 5.68 1.82
CA ALA A 29 -0.40 4.89 1.58
C ALA A 29 -0.78 4.99 0.11
N VAL A 30 -1.13 3.85 -0.49
CA VAL A 30 -1.49 3.74 -1.91
C VAL A 30 -2.81 2.99 -1.98
N ASN A 31 -3.74 3.54 -2.75
CA ASN A 31 -5.05 2.93 -2.96
C ASN A 31 -4.98 1.72 -3.89
N GLN A 32 -5.92 0.79 -3.75
CA GLN A 32 -5.85 -0.51 -4.43
C GLN A 32 -5.88 -0.37 -5.96
N LEU A 33 -6.62 0.57 -6.53
CA LEU A 33 -6.65 0.75 -7.98
C LEU A 33 -5.27 1.13 -8.53
N ALA A 34 -4.59 2.08 -7.91
CA ALA A 34 -3.23 2.48 -8.28
C ALA A 34 -2.21 1.35 -8.06
N THR A 35 -2.39 0.54 -7.01
CA THR A 35 -1.60 -0.66 -6.74
C THR A 35 -1.72 -1.68 -7.87
N PHE A 36 -2.94 -2.02 -8.30
CA PHE A 36 -3.15 -3.00 -9.38
C PHE A 36 -2.72 -2.44 -10.75
N GLU A 37 -2.89 -1.14 -11.00
CA GLU A 37 -2.33 -0.47 -12.18
C GLU A 37 -0.81 -0.69 -12.27
N ALA A 38 -0.10 -0.42 -11.18
CA ALA A 38 1.35 -0.62 -11.08
C ALA A 38 1.75 -2.08 -11.27
N ALA A 39 0.99 -3.01 -10.67
CA ALA A 39 1.25 -4.44 -10.82
C ALA A 39 1.13 -4.92 -12.28
N ILE A 40 0.09 -4.47 -13.00
CA ILE A 40 -0.10 -4.81 -14.41
C ILE A 40 1.01 -4.21 -15.27
N MET A 41 1.41 -2.96 -14.99
CA MET A 41 2.56 -2.34 -15.67
C MET A 41 3.81 -3.19 -15.47
N PHE A 42 4.17 -3.48 -14.22
CA PHE A 42 5.36 -4.25 -13.85
C PHE A 42 5.36 -5.65 -14.46
N THR A 43 4.21 -6.34 -14.45
CA THR A 43 4.09 -7.67 -15.07
C THR A 43 4.33 -7.62 -16.57
N ARG A 44 3.84 -6.57 -17.25
CA ARG A 44 4.01 -6.41 -18.70
C ARG A 44 5.43 -6.00 -19.10
N THR A 45 6.16 -5.29 -18.23
CA THR A 45 7.52 -4.83 -18.51
C THR A 45 8.57 -5.85 -18.09
N GLU A 46 8.42 -6.46 -16.91
CA GLU A 46 9.43 -7.35 -16.31
C GLU A 46 9.08 -8.85 -16.45
N GLY A 47 7.85 -9.19 -16.84
CA GLY A 47 7.42 -10.58 -16.99
C GLY A 47 7.18 -11.33 -15.66
N PHE A 48 7.09 -10.60 -14.55
CA PHE A 48 6.86 -11.17 -13.22
C PHE A 48 5.56 -10.62 -12.60
N LEU A 49 4.69 -11.50 -12.13
CA LEU A 49 3.42 -11.13 -11.48
C LEU A 49 3.62 -10.93 -9.96
N PRO A 50 3.59 -9.69 -9.43
CA PRO A 50 3.75 -9.44 -8.00
C PRO A 50 2.52 -9.90 -7.21
N ALA A 51 2.68 -10.20 -5.92
CA ALA A 51 1.53 -10.28 -5.01
C ALA A 51 0.87 -8.89 -4.87
N PRO A 52 -0.45 -8.79 -4.62
CA PRO A 52 -1.11 -7.50 -4.38
C PRO A 52 -0.45 -6.68 -3.25
N GLU A 53 0.06 -7.33 -2.21
CA GLU A 53 0.83 -6.67 -1.14
C GLU A 53 2.14 -6.07 -1.67
N SER A 54 2.89 -6.83 -2.47
CA SER A 54 4.15 -6.37 -3.07
C SER A 54 3.93 -5.24 -4.08
N ALA A 55 2.78 -5.23 -4.75
CA ALA A 55 2.43 -4.20 -5.72
C ALA A 55 2.33 -2.79 -5.12
N HIS A 56 2.10 -2.66 -3.81
CA HIS A 56 2.15 -1.36 -3.12
C HIS A 56 3.57 -0.76 -3.18
N ALA A 57 4.59 -1.60 -2.94
CA ALA A 57 5.99 -1.19 -3.05
C ALA A 57 6.40 -0.93 -4.50
N VAL A 58 5.88 -1.72 -5.46
CA VAL A 58 6.08 -1.47 -6.89
C VAL A 58 5.53 -0.10 -7.28
N ARG A 59 4.32 0.26 -6.80
CA ARG A 59 3.73 1.56 -7.08
C ARG A 59 4.60 2.70 -6.54
N ALA A 60 5.00 2.61 -5.28
CA ALA A 60 5.89 3.61 -4.67
C ALA A 60 7.23 3.73 -5.43
N ALA A 61 7.82 2.61 -5.88
CA ALA A 61 9.05 2.62 -6.66
C ALA A 61 8.88 3.30 -8.03
N ILE A 62 7.73 3.12 -8.68
CA ILE A 62 7.40 3.83 -9.93
C ILE A 62 7.28 5.33 -9.68
N ASP A 63 6.60 5.73 -8.61
CA ASP A 63 6.44 7.15 -8.25
C ASP A 63 7.80 7.83 -7.98
N GLU A 64 8.69 7.16 -7.23
CA GLU A 64 10.07 7.62 -7.02
C GLU A 64 10.88 7.72 -8.32
N ALA A 65 10.72 6.76 -9.23
CA ALA A 65 11.40 6.77 -10.53
C ALA A 65 10.90 7.93 -11.41
N LEU A 66 9.60 8.24 -11.38
CA LEU A 66 9.01 9.37 -12.08
C LEU A 66 9.48 10.71 -11.49
N ALA A 67 9.59 10.82 -10.17
CA ALA A 67 10.13 12.00 -9.51
C ALA A 67 11.61 12.24 -9.85
N ALA A 68 12.43 11.18 -9.85
CA ALA A 68 13.82 11.23 -10.29
C ALA A 68 13.94 11.68 -11.76
N LYS A 69 13.07 11.15 -12.63
CA LYS A 69 12.99 11.57 -14.04
C LYS A 69 12.62 13.05 -14.19
N ALA A 70 11.66 13.55 -13.41
CA ALA A 70 11.21 14.94 -13.47
C ALA A 70 12.30 15.94 -13.04
N THR A 71 13.14 15.54 -12.09
CA THR A 71 14.27 16.35 -11.59
C THR A 71 15.56 16.16 -12.41
N GLY A 72 15.60 15.15 -13.28
CA GLY A 72 16.80 14.76 -14.04
C GLY A 72 17.87 14.07 -13.19
N GLU A 73 17.54 13.70 -11.95
CA GLU A 73 18.46 13.04 -11.04
C GLU A 73 18.52 11.54 -11.33
N LYS A 74 19.73 10.98 -11.42
CA LYS A 74 19.92 9.54 -11.51
C LYS A 74 19.90 8.92 -10.11
N LYS A 75 18.82 8.22 -9.77
CA LYS A 75 18.68 7.48 -8.50
C LYS A 75 18.73 5.97 -8.72
N VAL A 76 19.19 5.25 -7.69
CA VAL A 76 19.01 3.80 -7.57
C VAL A 76 17.93 3.57 -6.54
N ILE A 77 16.86 2.89 -6.94
CA ILE A 77 15.70 2.60 -6.07
C ILE A 77 15.72 1.10 -5.76
N LEU A 78 15.85 0.78 -4.48
CA LEU A 78 15.72 -0.58 -3.98
C LEU A 78 14.34 -0.72 -3.33
N PHE A 79 13.58 -1.73 -3.73
CA PHE A 79 12.33 -2.09 -3.09
C PHE A 79 12.26 -3.61 -2.87
N ASN A 80 11.46 -4.02 -1.89
CA ASN A 80 11.27 -5.44 -1.58
C ASN A 80 10.07 -6.01 -2.34
N LEU A 81 10.32 -6.95 -3.26
CA LEU A 81 9.29 -7.75 -3.91
C LEU A 81 8.97 -8.96 -3.04
N SER A 82 8.07 -8.77 -2.07
CA SER A 82 7.83 -9.73 -0.99
C SER A 82 7.18 -11.06 -1.40
N GLY A 83 6.56 -11.15 -2.58
CA GLY A 83 5.89 -12.36 -3.04
C GLY A 83 5.36 -12.28 -4.49
N HIS A 84 4.91 -13.42 -5.00
CA HIS A 84 4.30 -13.55 -6.33
C HIS A 84 2.77 -13.62 -6.25
N GLY A 85 2.08 -13.17 -7.30
CA GLY A 85 0.62 -13.10 -7.36
C GLY A 85 -0.10 -14.32 -7.92
N HIS A 86 0.60 -15.45 -8.15
CA HIS A 86 0.02 -16.63 -8.80
C HIS A 86 -1.22 -17.21 -8.08
N PHE A 87 -1.37 -16.98 -6.78
CA PHE A 87 -2.54 -17.42 -6.01
C PHE A 87 -3.55 -16.30 -5.73
N ASP A 88 -3.28 -15.09 -6.21
CA ASP A 88 -4.11 -13.90 -6.05
C ASP A 88 -4.85 -13.53 -7.35
N MET A 89 -4.95 -14.48 -8.28
CA MET A 89 -5.52 -14.26 -9.61
C MET A 89 -6.95 -13.73 -9.60
N MET A 90 -7.74 -14.06 -8.57
CA MET A 90 -9.10 -13.52 -8.43
C MET A 90 -9.10 -12.01 -8.16
N ALA A 91 -8.10 -11.50 -7.43
CA ALA A 91 -7.96 -10.07 -7.18
C ALA A 91 -7.58 -9.31 -8.46
N TYR A 92 -6.64 -9.87 -9.23
CA TYR A 92 -6.28 -9.36 -10.54
C TYR A 92 -7.46 -9.40 -11.53
N GLN A 93 -8.24 -10.48 -11.54
CA GLN A 93 -9.43 -10.59 -12.38
C GLN A 93 -10.46 -9.50 -12.03
N ALA A 94 -10.72 -9.28 -10.74
CA ALA A 94 -11.63 -8.23 -10.29
C ALA A 94 -11.17 -6.84 -10.76
N TYR A 95 -9.86 -6.55 -10.68
CA TYR A 95 -9.30 -5.30 -11.20
C TYR A 95 -9.52 -5.17 -12.72
N LEU A 96 -9.18 -6.22 -13.49
CA LEU A 96 -9.31 -6.22 -14.94
C LEU A 96 -10.76 -6.12 -15.42
N ASN A 97 -11.71 -6.61 -14.61
CA ASN A 97 -13.15 -6.48 -14.86
C ASN A 97 -13.72 -5.11 -14.45
N GLY A 98 -12.92 -4.24 -13.81
CA GLY A 98 -13.39 -2.96 -13.29
C GLY A 98 -14.30 -3.10 -12.06
N GLU A 99 -14.19 -4.19 -11.31
CA GLU A 99 -15.01 -4.48 -10.12
C GLU A 99 -14.43 -3.90 -8.83
N LEU A 100 -13.15 -3.52 -8.84
CA LEU A 100 -12.51 -2.88 -7.69
C LEU A 100 -12.85 -1.39 -7.64
N VAL A 101 -13.03 -0.88 -6.43
CA VAL A 101 -13.26 0.54 -6.15
C VAL A 101 -12.37 0.98 -5.01
N ASP A 102 -11.79 2.16 -5.11
CA ASP A 102 -11.14 2.74 -3.95
C ASP A 102 -12.22 3.14 -2.93
N TYR A 103 -12.05 2.67 -1.71
CA TYR A 103 -13.01 2.87 -0.64
C TYR A 103 -12.29 3.43 0.58
N GLU A 104 -12.60 4.67 0.91
CA GLU A 104 -12.22 5.28 2.17
C GLU A 104 -13.35 5.09 3.18
N TYR A 105 -13.01 4.64 4.38
CA TYR A 105 -13.99 4.47 5.43
C TYR A 105 -14.47 5.87 5.90
N PRO A 106 -15.78 6.14 5.97
CA PRO A 106 -16.30 7.46 6.29
C PRO A 106 -15.79 7.98 7.64
N LEU A 107 -15.35 9.24 7.68
CA LEU A 107 -14.80 9.86 8.88
C LEU A 107 -15.84 9.88 10.01
N GLU A 108 -17.10 10.16 9.68
CA GLU A 108 -18.20 10.21 10.67
C GLU A 108 -18.40 8.85 11.35
N ALA A 109 -18.18 7.76 10.62
CA ALA A 109 -18.26 6.40 11.18
C ALA A 109 -17.08 6.09 12.10
N VAL A 110 -15.87 6.60 11.78
CA VAL A 110 -14.71 6.53 12.69
C VAL A 110 -15.01 7.32 13.95
N GLU A 111 -15.42 8.58 13.83
CA GLU A 111 -15.73 9.46 14.97
C GLU A 111 -16.79 8.87 15.89
N ALA A 112 -17.87 8.30 15.32
CA ALA A 112 -18.89 7.61 16.09
C ALA A 112 -18.31 6.42 16.86
N ALA A 113 -17.46 5.60 16.24
CA ALA A 113 -16.84 4.45 16.90
C ALA A 113 -15.86 4.86 18.02
N MET A 114 -15.21 6.03 17.90
CA MET A 114 -14.29 6.55 18.91
C MET A 114 -14.99 6.98 20.21
N GLN A 115 -16.29 7.32 20.15
CA GLN A 115 -17.06 7.76 21.32
C GLN A 115 -17.20 6.67 22.39
N ASP A 116 -17.19 5.40 21.99
CA ASP A 116 -17.36 4.25 22.87
C ASP A 116 -16.03 3.73 23.46
N LEU A 117 -14.89 4.31 23.08
CA LEU A 117 -13.59 3.85 23.55
C LEU A 117 -13.35 4.23 25.03
N PRO A 118 -12.77 3.31 25.83
CA PRO A 118 -12.43 3.60 27.21
C PRO A 118 -11.36 4.70 27.28
N GLN A 119 -11.59 5.69 28.14
CA GLN A 119 -10.62 6.75 28.41
C GLN A 119 -9.52 6.18 29.31
N VAL A 120 -8.35 5.91 28.74
CA VAL A 120 -7.18 5.41 29.48
C VAL A 120 -6.24 6.57 29.79
N ALA A 121 -5.99 6.84 31.07
CA ALA A 121 -4.96 7.78 31.48
C ALA A 121 -3.58 7.14 31.24
N LEU A 122 -2.82 7.65 30.28
CA LEU A 122 -1.42 7.25 30.10
C LEU A 122 -0.58 7.85 31.24
N PRO A 123 0.27 7.07 31.91
CA PRO A 123 1.20 7.62 32.89
C PRO A 123 2.18 8.59 32.20
N ALA A 124 2.51 9.68 32.92
CA ALA A 124 3.42 10.74 32.48
C ALA A 124 4.86 10.24 32.30
#